data_AF-A0A369SC20-F1
#
_entry.id   AF-A0A369SC20-F1
#
_cell.length_a   1.000
_cell.length_b   1.000
_cell.length_c   1.000
_cell.angle_alpha   90.00
_cell.angle_beta   90.00
_cell.angle_gamma   90.00
#
_symmetry.space_group_name_H-M   'P 1'
#
loop_
_entity.id
_entity.type
_entity.pdbx_description
1 polymer ?
#
loop_
_entity_poly.entity_id
_entity_poly.type
_entity_poly.pdbx_seq_one_letter_code
_entity_poly.pdbx_strand_id
1 'polypeptide(L)'
;MAASSSIGNPYRNGFELWRKTIKACRYAVGPREHIPDLAFRLLCRHHNVQLFYTPLLKAEEILNDWDSYKYHFLNANNFQDRPLIVQLCSRDPNRMLQAAERVDSLCDAIDLTLHSETNAKTILNQAVGKDFQLLQRMISLLRDNLNMPVACKIKIAADKDSSSLIKYAKRLESAGCQLLSIGCRHKEPRFRLDDWNIVKAVKDSVVIPVFACSDISTLAEADLCLEYTGAQGIMSHVNILHNPGLFTGLNPSLYDTSKEFLDLCRQYPMSPQKIRLYIYALWNNYINKTDDEAAINLKKELHHAWTYEAIVAAIEKLKENLIKVEESESSNTDGASVSIPVWRCHSDTELYYRQIKTIDDLRNLTSPLTSTMSGTKREKKRKQMKIKLTFKKQQEREKKKLKKLDQPLREITDDYITKRQRHILRDGRLRTAMCSGQRIVIDMGLTEGMTNKEISKLCNQVGRLYGSNCIAEDPWHIYFTRFGQEDELYQRCTEFHHGFQNYKIDVTTESVLELFPPEEIVVMSPDSKNVLRKIDSSKVYVLGGIVDESIRKRISLHYGMQCEVATCRLPIPEYMMKAEKGTYNQVLSINQVFDILLHFAKTGDWVESLQVGIPQRKGWIPKATNNQS
;
A
#
# COMPACT_ATOMS: atom_id res chain seq x y z
N MET A 1 24.63 -35.79 -35.21
CA MET A 1 23.46 -35.11 -35.78
C MET A 1 22.21 -35.90 -35.39
N ALA A 2 21.56 -35.52 -34.29
CA ALA A 2 20.21 -35.96 -33.99
C ALA A 2 19.33 -34.72 -34.13
N ALA A 3 18.64 -34.61 -35.26
CA ALA A 3 17.62 -33.60 -35.45
C ALA A 3 16.46 -33.94 -34.52
N SER A 4 16.35 -33.23 -33.39
CA SER A 4 15.12 -33.24 -32.60
C SER A 4 14.04 -32.59 -33.45
N SER A 5 13.11 -33.39 -33.94
CA SER A 5 11.89 -32.96 -34.60
C SER A 5 11.19 -31.90 -33.74
N SER A 6 11.15 -30.66 -34.21
CA SER A 6 10.33 -29.61 -33.62
C SER A 6 8.86 -29.97 -33.84
N ILE A 7 8.27 -30.71 -32.89
CA ILE A 7 6.81 -30.83 -32.77
C ILE A 7 6.34 -29.39 -32.54
N GLY A 8 5.76 -28.77 -33.56
CA GLY A 8 5.24 -27.40 -33.43
C GLY A 8 4.30 -27.33 -32.24
N ASN A 9 4.40 -26.27 -31.44
CA ASN A 9 3.56 -26.05 -30.26
C ASN A 9 2.09 -26.41 -30.59
N PRO A 10 1.49 -27.42 -29.92
CA PRO A 10 0.16 -27.93 -30.27
C PRO A 10 -0.97 -26.92 -29.97
N TYR A 11 -0.66 -25.76 -29.40
CA TYR A 11 -1.63 -24.82 -28.86
C TYR A 11 -1.87 -23.57 -29.74
N ARG A 12 -1.65 -23.60 -31.06
CA ARG A 12 -1.81 -22.38 -31.90
C ARG A 12 -3.22 -21.76 -31.91
N ASN A 13 -4.27 -22.51 -31.55
CA ASN A 13 -5.64 -22.00 -31.53
C ASN A 13 -6.12 -21.66 -30.11
N GLY A 14 -6.33 -20.39 -29.81
CA GLY A 14 -6.77 -19.91 -28.49
C GLY A 14 -8.12 -20.47 -28.03
N PHE A 15 -9.06 -20.76 -28.93
CA PHE A 15 -10.36 -21.34 -28.56
C PHE A 15 -10.28 -22.83 -28.25
N GLU A 16 -9.39 -23.56 -28.90
CA GLU A 16 -9.13 -24.95 -28.56
C GLU A 16 -8.49 -25.03 -27.17
N LEU A 17 -7.55 -24.14 -26.89
CA LEU A 17 -6.93 -23.99 -25.59
C LEU A 17 -7.94 -23.70 -24.48
N TRP A 18 -8.78 -22.69 -24.67
CA TRP A 18 -9.80 -22.33 -23.69
C TRP A 18 -10.70 -23.53 -23.39
N ARG A 19 -11.08 -24.32 -24.40
CA ARG A 19 -11.89 -25.53 -24.23
C ARG A 19 -11.16 -26.68 -23.55
N LYS A 20 -9.91 -26.98 -23.95
CA LYS A 20 -9.16 -28.16 -23.48
C LYS A 20 -8.38 -27.90 -22.20
N THR A 21 -7.61 -26.82 -22.15
CA THR A 21 -6.70 -26.51 -21.03
C THR A 21 -7.42 -25.75 -19.92
N ILE A 22 -8.20 -24.72 -20.29
CA ILE A 22 -8.96 -23.90 -19.34
C ILE A 22 -10.41 -24.41 -19.19
N LYS A 23 -10.72 -25.62 -19.68
CA LYS A 23 -11.99 -26.35 -19.47
C LYS A 23 -13.26 -25.54 -19.75
N ALA A 24 -13.23 -24.66 -20.74
CA ALA A 24 -14.30 -23.74 -21.10
C ALA A 24 -14.82 -22.89 -19.92
N CYS A 25 -13.97 -22.61 -18.92
CA CYS A 25 -14.35 -21.83 -17.76
C CYS A 25 -14.85 -20.44 -18.16
N ARG A 26 -15.95 -20.02 -17.54
CA ARG A 26 -16.61 -18.71 -17.73
C ARG A 26 -16.42 -17.79 -16.53
N TYR A 27 -16.36 -18.34 -15.32
CA TYR A 27 -16.31 -17.54 -14.07
C TYR A 27 -14.92 -17.55 -13.47
N ALA A 28 -14.26 -16.39 -13.54
CA ALA A 28 -12.89 -16.21 -13.11
C ALA A 28 -12.78 -15.26 -11.92
N VAL A 29 -11.74 -15.46 -11.11
CA VAL A 29 -11.31 -14.50 -10.10
C VAL A 29 -9.95 -13.94 -10.48
N GLY A 30 -9.89 -12.61 -10.48
CA GLY A 30 -8.72 -11.86 -10.89
C GLY A 30 -7.65 -11.75 -9.81
N PRO A 31 -6.46 -11.27 -10.20
CA PRO A 31 -5.33 -11.12 -9.29
C PRO A 31 -5.54 -10.02 -8.26
N ARG A 32 -5.11 -10.27 -7.02
CA ARG A 32 -4.95 -9.24 -5.99
C ARG A 32 -3.83 -9.65 -5.05
N GLU A 33 -3.08 -8.67 -4.51
CA GLU A 33 -2.02 -8.91 -3.51
C GLU A 33 -2.51 -9.69 -2.28
N HIS A 34 -3.83 -9.77 -2.07
CA HIS A 34 -4.48 -10.45 -0.93
C HIS A 34 -5.48 -11.54 -1.33
N ILE A 35 -5.54 -11.97 -2.61
CA ILE A 35 -6.45 -13.06 -3.09
C ILE A 35 -5.79 -14.45 -3.30
N PRO A 36 -4.50 -14.74 -3.05
CA PRO A 36 -3.91 -15.96 -3.59
C PRO A 36 -3.84 -17.19 -2.69
N ASP A 37 -4.38 -17.16 -1.48
CA ASP A 37 -4.21 -18.32 -0.61
C ASP A 37 -5.14 -19.47 -1.04
N LEU A 38 -4.58 -20.68 -1.14
CA LEU A 38 -5.26 -21.87 -1.66
C LEU A 38 -6.61 -22.12 -0.97
N ALA A 39 -6.68 -21.95 0.36
CA ALA A 39 -7.91 -22.12 1.11
C ALA A 39 -9.05 -21.22 0.59
N PHE A 40 -8.75 -19.97 0.23
CA PHE A 40 -9.75 -19.06 -0.32
C PHE A 40 -10.13 -19.45 -1.76
N ARG A 41 -9.16 -19.89 -2.57
CA ARG A 41 -9.45 -20.37 -3.92
C ARG A 41 -10.40 -21.57 -3.90
N LEU A 42 -10.13 -22.54 -3.04
CA LEU A 42 -10.98 -23.73 -2.88
C LEU A 42 -12.38 -23.39 -2.37
N LEU A 43 -12.50 -22.47 -1.40
CA LEU A 43 -13.79 -21.94 -0.96
C LEU A 43 -14.58 -21.43 -2.17
N CYS A 44 -14.02 -20.48 -2.92
CA CYS A 44 -14.68 -19.95 -4.10
C CYS A 44 -15.00 -21.01 -5.16
N ARG A 45 -14.16 -22.05 -5.31
CA ARG A 45 -14.45 -23.17 -6.24
C ARG A 45 -15.65 -24.00 -5.81
N HIS A 46 -15.81 -24.27 -4.53
CA HIS A 46 -17.03 -24.90 -4.00
C HIS A 46 -18.27 -24.06 -4.31
N HIS A 47 -18.09 -22.75 -4.46
CA HIS A 47 -19.12 -21.77 -4.84
C HIS A 47 -19.07 -21.36 -6.33
N ASN A 48 -18.75 -22.31 -7.22
CA ASN A 48 -18.84 -22.18 -8.69
C ASN A 48 -17.86 -21.19 -9.35
N VAL A 49 -16.77 -20.79 -8.69
CA VAL A 49 -15.62 -20.20 -9.40
C VAL A 49 -14.88 -21.29 -10.16
N GLN A 50 -14.58 -21.02 -11.43
CA GLN A 50 -14.07 -22.02 -12.36
C GLN A 50 -12.59 -21.78 -12.71
N LEU A 51 -12.13 -20.52 -12.69
CA LEU A 51 -10.77 -20.13 -13.04
C LEU A 51 -10.20 -19.15 -12.02
N PHE A 52 -8.93 -19.33 -11.65
CA PHE A 52 -8.22 -18.40 -10.79
C PHE A 52 -6.98 -17.82 -11.47
N TYR A 53 -6.66 -16.58 -11.13
CA TYR A 53 -5.38 -15.96 -11.42
C TYR A 53 -4.55 -15.83 -10.14
N THR A 54 -3.25 -16.11 -10.20
CA THR A 54 -2.32 -15.80 -9.09
C THR A 54 -2.20 -14.28 -8.92
N PRO A 55 -1.59 -13.75 -7.83
CA PRO A 55 -1.16 -12.36 -7.81
C PRO A 55 -0.14 -12.14 -8.92
N LEU A 56 0.12 -10.87 -9.21
CA LEU A 56 1.22 -10.51 -10.07
C LEU A 56 2.55 -10.87 -9.40
N LEU A 57 3.25 -11.86 -9.94
CA LEU A 57 4.56 -12.29 -9.48
C LEU A 57 5.64 -11.71 -10.40
N LYS A 58 6.78 -11.31 -9.83
CA LYS A 58 7.93 -10.86 -10.63
C LYS A 58 8.80 -12.05 -10.98
N ALA A 59 9.20 -12.16 -12.24
CA ALA A 59 10.07 -13.24 -12.70
C ALA A 59 11.39 -13.24 -11.92
N GLU A 60 11.96 -12.07 -11.67
CA GLU A 60 13.21 -11.92 -10.93
C GLU A 60 13.11 -12.47 -9.51
N GLU A 61 11.99 -12.22 -8.84
CA GLU A 61 11.76 -12.66 -7.46
C GLU A 61 11.55 -14.18 -7.39
N ILE A 62 10.78 -14.76 -8.33
CA ILE A 62 10.57 -16.20 -8.43
C ILE A 62 11.90 -16.95 -8.66
N LEU A 63 12.77 -16.41 -9.52
CA LEU A 63 14.04 -17.04 -9.86
C LEU A 63 15.07 -16.93 -8.73
N ASN A 64 15.09 -15.81 -8.01
CA ASN A 64 16.08 -15.56 -6.97
C ASN A 64 15.69 -16.18 -5.62
N ASP A 65 14.39 -16.33 -5.33
CA ASP A 65 13.88 -16.82 -4.05
C ASP A 65 12.65 -17.72 -4.25
N TRP A 66 12.87 -18.90 -4.84
CA TRP A 66 11.78 -19.84 -5.10
C TRP A 66 11.05 -20.27 -3.82
N ASP A 67 11.77 -20.49 -2.71
CA ASP A 67 11.16 -21.01 -1.48
C ASP A 67 10.16 -20.04 -0.85
N SER A 68 10.39 -18.73 -0.93
CA SER A 68 9.41 -17.74 -0.48
C SER A 68 8.24 -17.55 -1.43
N TYR A 69 8.27 -18.06 -2.67
CA TYR A 69 7.23 -17.85 -3.69
C TYR A 69 6.48 -19.12 -4.08
N LYS A 70 7.07 -20.30 -3.85
CA LYS A 70 6.43 -21.60 -4.11
C LYS A 70 5.09 -21.75 -3.38
N TYR A 71 4.87 -20.97 -2.31
CA TYR A 71 3.62 -20.97 -1.55
C TYR A 71 2.40 -20.55 -2.40
N HIS A 72 2.58 -19.65 -3.37
CA HIS A 72 1.52 -19.22 -4.29
C HIS A 72 1.01 -20.36 -5.17
N PHE A 73 1.85 -21.37 -5.36
CA PHE A 73 1.63 -22.58 -6.14
C PHE A 73 1.44 -23.81 -5.24
N LEU A 74 1.25 -23.61 -3.92
CA LEU A 74 1.03 -24.74 -3.01
C LEU A 74 -0.13 -25.55 -3.52
N ASN A 75 0.18 -26.83 -3.72
CA ASN A 75 -0.70 -27.83 -4.30
C ASN A 75 -1.14 -27.57 -5.73
N ALA A 76 -0.23 -27.17 -6.62
CA ALA A 76 -0.49 -27.33 -8.06
C ALA A 76 -0.65 -28.81 -8.51
N ASN A 77 -0.32 -29.76 -7.62
CA ASN A 77 -0.66 -31.17 -7.71
C ASN A 77 -2.06 -31.52 -7.13
N ASN A 78 -2.73 -30.59 -6.43
CA ASN A 78 -4.14 -30.75 -6.10
C ASN A 78 -4.95 -30.33 -7.32
N PHE A 79 -5.42 -31.33 -8.06
CA PHE A 79 -6.28 -31.16 -9.24
C PHE A 79 -7.53 -30.31 -8.97
N GLN A 80 -7.96 -30.16 -7.71
CA GLN A 80 -9.09 -29.32 -7.31
C GLN A 80 -8.85 -27.83 -7.53
N ASP A 81 -7.61 -27.35 -7.52
CA ASP A 81 -7.31 -25.92 -7.71
C ASP A 81 -7.09 -25.51 -9.17
N ARG A 82 -7.22 -26.46 -10.11
CA ARG A 82 -7.02 -26.22 -11.55
C ARG A 82 -8.36 -26.11 -12.29
N PRO A 83 -8.53 -25.16 -13.23
CA PRO A 83 -7.45 -24.42 -13.90
C PRO A 83 -6.96 -23.16 -13.17
N LEU A 84 -5.64 -22.94 -13.18
CA LEU A 84 -4.95 -21.78 -12.58
C LEU A 84 -4.08 -21.06 -13.61
N ILE A 85 -4.19 -19.73 -13.68
CA ILE A 85 -3.37 -18.89 -14.55
C ILE A 85 -2.36 -18.10 -13.71
N VAL A 86 -1.07 -18.25 -14.03
CA VAL A 86 0.01 -17.58 -13.30
C VAL A 86 0.32 -16.25 -13.97
N GLN A 87 0.27 -15.18 -13.19
CA GLN A 87 0.60 -13.85 -13.67
C GLN A 87 2.07 -13.52 -13.41
N LEU A 88 2.80 -13.24 -14.49
CA LEU A 88 4.22 -12.89 -14.43
C LEU A 88 4.48 -11.49 -14.97
N CYS A 89 5.53 -10.85 -14.45
CA CYS A 89 6.09 -9.64 -15.03
C CYS A 89 7.62 -9.62 -14.96
N SER A 90 8.26 -9.03 -15.98
CA SER A 90 9.71 -8.82 -16.09
C SER A 90 10.00 -7.77 -17.16
N ARG A 91 11.20 -7.18 -17.19
CA ARG A 91 11.70 -6.43 -18.37
C ARG A 91 12.55 -7.29 -19.30
N ASP A 92 12.99 -8.45 -18.84
CA ASP A 92 13.90 -9.31 -19.58
C ASP A 92 13.12 -10.52 -20.13
N PRO A 93 12.99 -10.67 -21.46
CA PRO A 93 12.32 -11.81 -22.06
C PRO A 93 12.88 -13.15 -21.62
N ASN A 94 14.19 -13.26 -21.40
CA ASN A 94 14.83 -14.52 -20.99
C ASN A 94 14.50 -14.86 -19.54
N ARG A 95 14.54 -13.88 -18.63
CA ARG A 95 14.12 -14.10 -17.23
C ARG A 95 12.63 -14.42 -17.14
N MET A 96 11.82 -13.78 -17.97
CA MET A 96 10.40 -14.10 -18.09
C MET A 96 10.18 -15.56 -18.51
N LEU A 97 10.91 -16.03 -19.53
CA LEU A 97 10.84 -17.43 -19.98
C LEU A 97 11.30 -18.39 -18.88
N GLN A 98 12.45 -18.16 -18.26
CA GLN A 98 12.96 -19.01 -17.18
C GLN A 98 11.97 -19.11 -16.01
N ALA A 99 11.33 -18.00 -15.63
CA ALA A 99 10.32 -18.02 -14.58
C ALA A 99 9.04 -18.76 -15.00
N ALA A 100 8.64 -18.66 -16.26
CA ALA A 100 7.51 -19.41 -16.82
C ALA A 100 7.78 -20.92 -16.88
N GLU A 101 8.97 -21.33 -17.34
CA GLU A 101 9.42 -22.73 -17.34
C GLU A 101 9.44 -23.30 -15.92
N ARG A 102 9.87 -22.49 -14.94
CA ARG A 102 9.91 -22.89 -13.52
C ARG A 102 8.55 -23.29 -12.96
N VAL A 103 7.46 -22.74 -13.51
CA VAL A 103 6.08 -22.96 -13.06
C VAL A 103 5.24 -23.76 -14.07
N ASP A 104 5.87 -24.36 -15.09
CA ASP A 104 5.16 -24.96 -16.23
C ASP A 104 4.21 -26.08 -15.84
N SER A 105 4.67 -26.98 -14.98
CA SER A 105 3.84 -28.05 -14.43
C SER A 105 2.81 -27.57 -13.40
N LEU A 106 2.92 -26.34 -12.91
CA LEU A 106 2.17 -25.83 -11.77
C LEU A 106 0.94 -24.98 -12.17
N CYS A 107 0.72 -24.76 -13.46
CA CYS A 107 -0.36 -23.91 -13.95
C CYS A 107 -0.90 -24.36 -15.30
N ASP A 108 -1.99 -23.75 -15.73
CA ASP A 108 -2.70 -24.05 -16.98
C ASP A 108 -2.50 -22.95 -18.03
N ALA A 109 -1.96 -21.79 -17.65
CA ALA A 109 -1.54 -20.71 -18.54
C ALA A 109 -0.59 -19.73 -17.84
N ILE A 110 0.22 -19.03 -18.64
CA ILE A 110 0.99 -17.85 -18.20
C ILE A 110 0.31 -16.59 -18.72
N ASP A 111 0.01 -15.65 -17.82
CA ASP A 111 -0.56 -14.36 -18.16
C ASP A 111 0.48 -13.24 -18.02
N LEU A 112 0.63 -12.46 -19.09
CA LEU A 112 1.40 -11.23 -19.09
C LEU A 112 0.46 -10.09 -18.72
N THR A 113 0.54 -9.66 -17.47
CA THR A 113 -0.24 -8.52 -17.01
C THR A 113 0.44 -7.22 -17.42
N LEU A 114 -0.19 -6.50 -18.37
CA LEU A 114 0.37 -5.28 -18.96
C LEU A 114 -0.04 -4.00 -18.22
N HIS A 115 -0.67 -4.15 -17.05
CA HIS A 115 -1.14 -3.06 -16.19
C HIS A 115 -1.19 -3.51 -14.73
N SER A 116 -0.74 -2.70 -13.76
CA SER A 116 -1.03 -2.98 -12.34
C SER A 116 -2.27 -2.24 -11.85
N GLU A 117 -3.10 -2.94 -11.07
CA GLU A 117 -4.24 -2.39 -10.36
C GLU A 117 -3.84 -1.62 -9.10
N THR A 118 -2.63 -1.84 -8.58
CA THR A 118 -2.05 -1.06 -7.48
C THR A 118 -1.23 0.10 -8.05
N ASN A 119 -1.37 1.29 -7.45
CA ASN A 119 -0.69 2.56 -7.80
C ASN A 119 0.85 2.51 -7.74
N ALA A 120 1.48 1.33 -7.68
CA ALA A 120 2.88 1.19 -8.00
C ALA A 120 3.01 1.31 -9.53
N LYS A 121 3.82 2.27 -9.99
CA LYS A 121 4.44 2.21 -11.31
C LYS A 121 5.24 0.91 -11.37
N THR A 122 4.59 -0.23 -11.63
CA THR A 122 5.32 -1.46 -11.91
C THR A 122 6.13 -1.20 -13.16
N ILE A 123 7.34 -1.71 -13.09
CA ILE A 123 8.36 -1.80 -14.12
C ILE A 123 7.80 -1.93 -15.56
N LEU A 124 6.67 -2.62 -15.76
CA LEU A 124 6.00 -2.77 -17.06
C LEU A 124 5.26 -1.52 -17.57
N ASN A 125 4.64 -0.69 -16.71
CA ASN A 125 3.93 0.53 -17.15
C ASN A 125 4.87 1.55 -17.84
N GLN A 126 6.18 1.48 -17.55
CA GLN A 126 7.19 2.33 -18.18
C GLN A 126 7.85 1.69 -19.41
N ALA A 127 7.82 0.36 -19.55
CA ALA A 127 8.40 -0.37 -20.68
C ALA A 127 7.37 -0.67 -21.79
N VAL A 128 6.23 -1.26 -21.42
CA VAL A 128 5.29 -1.93 -22.33
C VAL A 128 4.28 -0.97 -22.99
N GLY A 129 4.09 0.23 -22.42
CA GLY A 129 3.32 1.28 -23.08
C GLY A 129 4.07 2.00 -24.21
N LYS A 130 5.42 1.96 -24.21
CA LYS A 130 6.26 2.65 -25.20
C LYS A 130 7.00 1.71 -26.15
N ASP A 131 7.32 0.49 -25.72
CA ASP A 131 8.07 -0.49 -26.50
C ASP A 131 7.25 -1.77 -26.74
N PHE A 132 6.45 -1.75 -27.81
CA PHE A 132 5.73 -2.94 -28.24
C PHE A 132 6.66 -4.02 -28.80
N GLN A 133 7.85 -3.67 -29.28
CA GLN A 133 8.79 -4.66 -29.83
C GLN A 133 9.27 -5.60 -28.72
N LEU A 134 9.57 -5.06 -27.54
CA LEU A 134 9.88 -5.85 -26.36
C LEU A 134 8.74 -6.80 -26.00
N LEU A 135 7.50 -6.30 -25.98
CA LEU A 135 6.33 -7.12 -25.66
C LEU A 135 6.12 -8.23 -26.67
N GLN A 136 6.22 -7.91 -27.96
CA GLN A 136 6.13 -8.89 -29.04
C GLN A 136 7.21 -9.97 -28.89
N ARG A 137 8.44 -9.57 -28.56
CA ARG A 137 9.54 -10.51 -28.30
C ARG A 137 9.26 -11.40 -27.09
N MET A 138 8.71 -10.86 -26.00
CA MET A 138 8.33 -11.66 -24.83
C MET A 138 7.23 -12.67 -25.16
N ILE A 139 6.13 -12.23 -25.77
CA ILE A 139 4.99 -13.11 -26.09
C ILE A 139 5.42 -14.21 -27.06
N SER A 140 6.15 -13.86 -28.13
CA SER A 140 6.63 -14.84 -29.10
C SER A 140 7.60 -15.85 -28.47
N LEU A 141 8.56 -15.37 -27.68
CA LEU A 141 9.51 -16.24 -26.98
C LEU A 141 8.80 -17.23 -26.04
N LEU A 142 7.85 -16.77 -25.25
CA LEU A 142 7.06 -17.64 -24.36
C LEU A 142 6.24 -18.65 -25.18
N ARG A 143 5.54 -18.19 -26.23
CA ARG A 143 4.73 -19.05 -27.09
C ARG A 143 5.55 -20.12 -27.80
N ASP A 144 6.78 -19.80 -28.20
CA ASP A 144 7.64 -20.74 -28.95
C ASP A 144 8.31 -21.79 -28.06
N ASN A 145 8.50 -21.51 -26.76
CA ASN A 145 9.26 -22.39 -25.86
C ASN A 145 8.42 -23.08 -24.77
N LEU A 146 7.20 -22.61 -24.53
CA LEU A 146 6.35 -23.16 -23.48
C LEU A 146 5.27 -24.11 -24.01
N ASN A 147 4.96 -25.13 -23.20
CA ASN A 147 3.83 -26.01 -23.45
C ASN A 147 2.51 -25.34 -23.03
N MET A 148 2.50 -24.56 -21.96
CA MET A 148 1.27 -23.86 -21.57
C MET A 148 0.99 -22.64 -22.48
N PRO A 149 -0.28 -22.24 -22.59
CA PRO A 149 -0.67 -21.05 -23.33
C PRO A 149 -0.16 -19.74 -22.72
N VAL A 150 0.02 -18.77 -23.61
CA VAL A 150 0.32 -17.39 -23.27
C VAL A 150 -0.95 -16.55 -23.34
N ALA A 151 -1.40 -16.06 -22.18
CA ALA A 151 -2.47 -15.08 -22.04
C ALA A 151 -1.89 -13.66 -21.84
N CYS A 152 -2.71 -12.64 -22.08
CA CYS A 152 -2.38 -11.26 -21.75
C CYS A 152 -3.56 -10.59 -21.05
N LYS A 153 -3.24 -9.68 -20.12
CA LYS A 153 -4.23 -8.84 -19.44
C LYS A 153 -3.97 -7.37 -19.74
N ILE A 154 -4.95 -6.68 -20.31
CA ILE A 154 -4.92 -5.24 -20.62
C ILE A 154 -6.02 -4.49 -19.87
N LYS A 155 -5.92 -3.15 -19.81
CA LYS A 155 -6.95 -2.30 -19.18
C LYS A 155 -7.37 -1.20 -20.12
N ILE A 156 -8.67 -0.87 -20.10
CA ILE A 156 -9.21 0.28 -20.82
C ILE A 156 -8.62 1.56 -20.21
N ALA A 157 -7.94 2.37 -21.01
CA ALA A 157 -7.38 3.64 -20.55
C ALA A 157 -8.46 4.73 -20.44
N ALA A 158 -8.24 5.73 -19.59
CA ALA A 158 -9.21 6.81 -19.36
C ALA A 158 -9.44 7.70 -20.60
N ASP A 159 -8.44 7.77 -21.47
CA ASP A 159 -8.29 8.71 -22.59
C ASP A 159 -8.35 8.05 -23.98
N LYS A 160 -8.47 6.72 -24.07
CA LYS A 160 -8.43 6.00 -25.35
C LYS A 160 -9.80 5.64 -25.88
N ASP A 161 -9.96 5.82 -27.19
CA ASP A 161 -11.08 5.31 -27.96
C ASP A 161 -10.98 3.78 -28.17
N SER A 162 -12.08 3.15 -28.57
CA SER A 162 -12.14 1.71 -28.88
C SER A 162 -11.14 1.33 -29.97
N SER A 163 -10.92 2.19 -30.97
CA SER A 163 -10.01 1.96 -32.10
C SER A 163 -8.58 1.65 -31.67
N SER A 164 -8.06 2.42 -30.71
CA SER A 164 -6.69 2.25 -30.21
C SER A 164 -6.52 0.92 -29.46
N LEU A 165 -7.54 0.51 -28.71
CA LEU A 165 -7.52 -0.75 -27.96
C LEU A 165 -7.65 -1.96 -28.88
N ILE A 166 -8.50 -1.88 -29.92
CA ILE A 166 -8.62 -2.89 -30.98
C ILE A 166 -7.28 -3.12 -31.68
N LYS A 167 -6.60 -2.03 -32.10
CA LYS A 167 -5.28 -2.12 -32.72
C LYS A 167 -4.27 -2.79 -31.79
N TYR A 168 -4.29 -2.45 -30.50
CA TYR A 168 -3.40 -3.06 -29.52
C TYR A 168 -3.70 -4.56 -29.34
N ALA A 169 -4.96 -4.94 -29.18
CA ALA A 169 -5.40 -6.33 -29.05
C ALA A 169 -4.99 -7.20 -30.25
N LYS A 170 -5.21 -6.71 -31.48
CA LYS A 170 -4.77 -7.41 -32.71
C LYS A 170 -3.26 -7.62 -32.78
N ARG A 171 -2.48 -6.65 -32.30
CA ARG A 171 -1.02 -6.80 -32.24
C ARG A 171 -0.60 -7.84 -31.20
N LEU A 172 -1.27 -7.91 -30.04
CA LEU A 172 -1.02 -8.96 -29.04
C LEU A 172 -1.32 -10.34 -29.59
N GLU A 173 -2.48 -10.49 -30.25
CA GLU A 173 -2.86 -11.73 -30.96
C GLU A 173 -1.79 -12.12 -31.99
N SER A 174 -1.38 -11.18 -32.84
CA SER A 174 -0.33 -11.41 -33.85
C SER A 174 1.02 -11.79 -33.25
N ALA A 175 1.32 -11.34 -32.03
CA ALA A 175 2.54 -11.70 -31.31
C ALA A 175 2.51 -13.12 -30.73
N GLY A 176 1.33 -13.75 -30.65
CA GLY A 176 1.14 -15.10 -30.11
C GLY A 176 0.32 -15.15 -28.82
N CYS A 177 -0.36 -14.08 -28.42
CA CYS A 177 -1.33 -14.13 -27.33
C CYS A 177 -2.50 -15.04 -27.70
N GLN A 178 -2.89 -15.95 -26.81
CA GLN A 178 -3.92 -16.98 -27.03
C GLN A 178 -5.19 -16.76 -26.20
N LEU A 179 -5.17 -15.89 -25.19
CA LEU A 179 -6.32 -15.48 -24.39
C LEU A 179 -6.13 -14.03 -23.93
N LEU A 180 -7.14 -13.19 -24.09
CA LEU A 180 -7.06 -11.77 -23.73
C LEU A 180 -8.06 -11.41 -22.63
N SER A 181 -7.57 -10.91 -21.51
CA SER A 181 -8.40 -10.36 -20.43
C SER A 181 -8.41 -8.83 -20.46
N ILE A 182 -9.59 -8.21 -20.36
CA ILE A 182 -9.77 -6.75 -20.52
C ILE A 182 -10.37 -6.14 -19.24
N GLY A 183 -9.54 -5.40 -18.51
CA GLY A 183 -9.88 -4.55 -17.36
C GLY A 183 -10.80 -3.39 -17.72
N CYS A 184 -12.02 -3.39 -17.19
CA CYS A 184 -12.91 -2.23 -17.23
C CYS A 184 -12.31 -1.06 -16.41
N ARG A 185 -12.62 0.17 -16.81
CA ARG A 185 -12.09 1.39 -16.17
C ARG A 185 -13.05 1.96 -15.13
N HIS A 186 -14.35 1.81 -15.35
CA HIS A 186 -15.38 2.40 -14.51
C HIS A 186 -15.85 1.43 -13.45
N LYS A 187 -15.85 1.90 -12.20
CA LYS A 187 -16.51 1.21 -11.08
C LYS A 187 -17.97 1.59 -10.95
N GLU A 188 -18.37 2.71 -11.56
CA GLU A 188 -19.73 3.22 -11.45
C GLU A 188 -20.66 2.54 -12.46
N PRO A 189 -21.82 2.04 -12.01
CA PRO A 189 -22.78 1.35 -12.86
C PRO A 189 -23.17 2.08 -14.15
N ARG A 190 -23.39 3.40 -14.07
CA ARG A 190 -23.81 4.23 -15.21
C ARG A 190 -22.84 4.24 -16.39
N PHE A 191 -21.55 3.97 -16.14
CA PHE A 191 -20.52 3.94 -17.19
C PHE A 191 -20.08 2.51 -17.52
N ARG A 192 -20.75 1.51 -16.95
CA ARG A 192 -20.43 0.09 -17.15
C ARG A 192 -20.68 -0.32 -18.60
N LEU A 193 -21.75 0.20 -19.20
CA LEU A 193 -22.08 -0.08 -20.59
C LEU A 193 -21.03 0.47 -21.58
N ASP A 194 -20.43 1.63 -21.30
CA ASP A 194 -19.35 2.18 -22.13
C ASP A 194 -18.15 1.24 -22.18
N ASP A 195 -17.80 0.64 -21.05
CA ASP A 195 -16.71 -0.33 -20.98
C ASP A 195 -17.10 -1.64 -21.68
N TRP A 196 -18.34 -2.10 -21.54
CA TRP A 196 -18.83 -3.29 -22.24
C TRP A 196 -18.88 -3.11 -23.77
N ASN A 197 -19.24 -1.92 -24.26
CA ASN A 197 -19.14 -1.58 -25.68
C ASN A 197 -17.72 -1.73 -26.22
N ILE A 198 -16.72 -1.29 -25.44
CA ILE A 198 -15.31 -1.43 -25.80
C ILE A 198 -14.89 -2.91 -25.77
N VAL A 199 -15.27 -3.66 -24.72
CA VAL A 199 -14.98 -5.10 -24.64
C VAL A 199 -15.57 -5.85 -25.82
N LYS A 200 -16.84 -5.57 -26.17
CA LYS A 200 -17.52 -6.12 -27.34
C LYS A 200 -16.73 -5.83 -28.63
N ALA A 201 -16.39 -4.56 -28.85
CA ALA A 201 -15.69 -4.15 -30.06
C ALA A 201 -14.31 -4.81 -30.18
N VAL A 202 -13.59 -5.01 -29.07
CA VAL A 202 -12.34 -5.78 -29.07
C VAL A 202 -12.61 -7.26 -29.34
N LYS A 203 -13.60 -7.87 -28.68
CA LYS A 203 -13.94 -9.28 -28.84
C LYS A 203 -14.34 -9.62 -30.28
N ASP A 204 -15.12 -8.77 -30.93
CA ASP A 204 -15.53 -8.92 -32.33
C ASP A 204 -14.34 -8.76 -33.30
N SER A 205 -13.23 -8.18 -32.85
CA SER A 205 -12.06 -7.87 -33.69
C SER A 205 -10.93 -8.90 -33.63
N VAL A 206 -10.96 -9.84 -32.67
CA VAL A 206 -9.92 -10.86 -32.44
C VAL A 206 -10.52 -12.27 -32.47
N VAL A 207 -9.73 -13.25 -32.94
CA VAL A 207 -10.12 -14.66 -33.04
C VAL A 207 -9.67 -15.51 -31.85
N ILE A 208 -9.13 -14.88 -30.80
CA ILE A 208 -8.84 -15.50 -29.51
C ILE A 208 -9.98 -15.28 -28.49
N PRO A 209 -10.11 -16.14 -27.45
CA PRO A 209 -11.03 -15.92 -26.34
C PRO A 209 -10.76 -14.61 -25.61
N VAL A 210 -11.84 -13.90 -25.24
CA VAL A 210 -11.77 -12.67 -24.47
C VAL A 210 -12.49 -12.83 -23.14
N PHE A 211 -11.87 -12.34 -22.06
CA PHE A 211 -12.45 -12.28 -20.72
C PHE A 211 -12.73 -10.83 -20.33
N ALA A 212 -13.94 -10.53 -19.89
CA ALA A 212 -14.32 -9.21 -19.39
C ALA A 212 -13.99 -9.08 -17.89
N CYS A 213 -13.23 -8.08 -17.48
CA CYS A 213 -12.88 -7.85 -16.07
C CYS A 213 -13.66 -6.66 -15.52
N SER A 214 -14.90 -6.89 -15.06
CA SER A 214 -15.87 -5.84 -14.74
C SER A 214 -16.27 -5.74 -13.26
N ASP A 215 -15.67 -6.54 -12.37
CA ASP A 215 -15.98 -6.57 -10.92
C ASP A 215 -17.51 -6.51 -10.66
N ILE A 216 -18.20 -7.49 -11.22
CA ILE A 216 -19.66 -7.65 -11.15
C ILE A 216 -20.16 -7.96 -9.73
N SER A 217 -21.41 -7.63 -9.46
CA SER A 217 -22.01 -7.73 -8.13
C SER A 217 -23.07 -8.82 -8.03
N THR A 218 -23.60 -9.33 -9.15
CA THR A 218 -24.59 -10.42 -9.20
C THR A 218 -24.27 -11.38 -10.33
N LEU A 219 -24.74 -12.64 -10.23
CA LEU A 219 -24.68 -13.60 -11.34
C LEU A 219 -25.43 -13.08 -12.58
N ALA A 220 -26.61 -12.48 -12.39
CA ALA A 220 -27.40 -11.94 -13.49
C ALA A 220 -26.64 -10.85 -14.28
N GLU A 221 -25.87 -10.02 -13.58
CA GLU A 221 -25.00 -9.03 -14.23
C GLU A 221 -23.85 -9.69 -14.99
N ALA A 222 -23.27 -10.77 -14.47
CA ALA A 222 -22.28 -11.58 -15.18
C ALA A 222 -22.85 -12.12 -16.50
N ASP A 223 -24.02 -12.74 -16.44
CA ASP A 223 -24.67 -13.33 -17.61
C ASP A 223 -25.01 -12.25 -18.66
N LEU A 224 -25.57 -11.13 -18.22
CA LEU A 224 -25.88 -9.99 -19.09
C LEU A 224 -24.62 -9.43 -19.77
N CYS A 225 -23.51 -9.33 -19.04
CA CYS A 225 -22.22 -8.89 -19.59
C CYS A 225 -21.71 -9.86 -20.66
N LEU A 226 -21.74 -11.16 -20.38
CA LEU A 226 -21.26 -12.20 -21.30
C LEU A 226 -22.11 -12.25 -22.58
N GLU A 227 -23.44 -12.21 -22.44
CA GLU A 227 -24.38 -12.17 -23.57
C GLU A 227 -24.16 -10.94 -24.43
N TYR A 228 -24.08 -9.75 -23.81
CA TYR A 228 -23.93 -8.50 -24.53
C TYR A 228 -22.59 -8.37 -25.25
N THR A 229 -21.50 -8.75 -24.59
CA THR A 229 -20.14 -8.56 -25.12
C THR A 229 -19.68 -9.70 -26.04
N GLY A 230 -20.28 -10.89 -25.93
CA GLY A 230 -19.79 -12.09 -26.60
C GLY A 230 -18.47 -12.63 -26.02
N ALA A 231 -18.05 -12.12 -24.85
CA ALA A 231 -16.86 -12.60 -24.14
C ALA A 231 -17.05 -14.06 -23.69
N GLN A 232 -15.96 -14.82 -23.64
CA GLN A 232 -15.95 -16.23 -23.25
C GLN A 232 -15.98 -16.41 -21.73
N GLY A 233 -15.53 -15.40 -20.98
CA GLY A 233 -15.52 -15.43 -19.53
C GLY A 233 -15.56 -14.03 -18.92
N ILE A 234 -15.83 -14.00 -17.63
CA ILE A 234 -15.90 -12.79 -16.82
C ILE A 234 -15.09 -12.97 -15.54
N MET A 235 -14.44 -11.90 -15.14
CA MET A 235 -13.54 -11.87 -13.99
C MET A 235 -14.05 -10.88 -12.94
N SER A 236 -14.19 -11.36 -11.70
CA SER A 236 -14.48 -10.57 -10.50
C SER A 236 -13.23 -10.41 -9.62
N HIS A 237 -13.15 -9.33 -8.84
CA HIS A 237 -11.98 -9.01 -8.03
C HIS A 237 -12.32 -8.70 -6.58
N VAL A 238 -13.17 -7.71 -6.34
CA VAL A 238 -13.48 -7.22 -5.00
C VAL A 238 -14.75 -7.86 -4.47
N ASN A 239 -15.80 -7.92 -5.29
CA ASN A 239 -17.10 -8.39 -4.83
C ASN A 239 -17.10 -9.87 -4.42
N ILE A 240 -16.25 -10.70 -5.04
CA ILE A 240 -16.08 -12.11 -4.65
C ILE A 240 -15.57 -12.29 -3.20
N LEU A 241 -14.87 -11.29 -2.64
CA LEU A 241 -14.41 -11.33 -1.24
C LEU A 241 -15.55 -11.13 -0.24
N HIS A 242 -16.60 -10.44 -0.67
CA HIS A 242 -17.79 -10.18 0.13
C HIS A 242 -18.84 -11.29 -0.03
N ASN A 243 -18.82 -12.00 -1.16
CA ASN A 243 -19.69 -13.13 -1.42
C ASN A 243 -19.00 -14.19 -2.30
N PRO A 244 -18.43 -15.26 -1.71
CA PRO A 244 -17.91 -16.39 -2.48
C PRO A 244 -18.97 -17.04 -3.39
N GLY A 245 -20.25 -16.97 -3.01
CA GLY A 245 -21.42 -17.42 -3.78
C GLY A 245 -21.82 -16.53 -4.97
N LEU A 246 -21.03 -15.51 -5.31
CA LEU A 246 -21.35 -14.57 -6.40
C LEU A 246 -21.76 -15.27 -7.70
N PHE A 247 -21.04 -16.33 -8.09
CA PHE A 247 -21.27 -17.07 -9.34
C PHE A 247 -22.23 -18.26 -9.21
N THR A 248 -22.78 -18.52 -8.02
CA THR A 248 -23.97 -19.38 -7.85
C THR A 248 -25.25 -18.55 -7.86
N GLY A 249 -25.14 -17.22 -7.72
CA GLY A 249 -26.29 -16.33 -7.52
C GLY A 249 -26.88 -16.41 -6.11
N LEU A 250 -26.20 -17.10 -5.19
CA LEU A 250 -26.63 -17.28 -3.82
C LEU A 250 -25.89 -16.34 -2.87
N ASN A 251 -26.51 -16.07 -1.74
CA ASN A 251 -25.87 -15.41 -0.59
C ASN A 251 -25.82 -16.45 0.53
N PRO A 252 -24.72 -17.21 0.67
CA PRO A 252 -24.59 -18.16 1.76
C PRO A 252 -24.52 -17.42 3.10
N SER A 253 -24.76 -18.14 4.19
CA SER A 253 -24.63 -17.61 5.56
C SER A 253 -23.19 -17.16 5.82
N LEU A 254 -23.01 -16.00 6.49
CA LEU A 254 -21.68 -15.54 6.92
C LEU A 254 -20.99 -16.58 7.80
N TYR A 255 -21.74 -17.22 8.71
CA TYR A 255 -21.21 -18.21 9.62
C TYR A 255 -20.74 -19.47 8.88
N ASP A 256 -21.62 -20.07 8.08
CA ASP A 256 -21.31 -21.33 7.38
C ASP A 256 -20.14 -21.15 6.41
N THR A 257 -20.13 -20.03 5.69
CA THR A 257 -19.03 -19.68 4.77
C THR A 257 -17.72 -19.45 5.53
N SER A 258 -17.78 -18.83 6.71
CA SER A 258 -16.59 -18.62 7.56
C SER A 258 -16.07 -19.94 8.11
N LYS A 259 -16.97 -20.84 8.54
CA LYS A 259 -16.61 -22.16 9.04
C LYS A 259 -15.97 -23.00 7.95
N GLU A 260 -16.56 -23.04 6.76
CA GLU A 260 -16.00 -23.72 5.58
C GLU A 260 -14.60 -23.18 5.25
N PHE A 261 -14.43 -21.85 5.25
CA PHE A 261 -13.13 -21.22 5.02
C PHE A 261 -12.10 -21.58 6.09
N LEU A 262 -12.48 -21.61 7.37
CA LEU A 262 -11.60 -21.97 8.47
C LEU A 262 -11.20 -23.46 8.41
N ASP A 263 -12.13 -24.35 8.08
CA ASP A 263 -11.84 -25.77 7.87
C ASP A 263 -10.84 -25.97 6.71
N LEU A 264 -10.99 -25.21 5.63
CA LEU A 264 -10.00 -25.15 4.55
C LEU A 264 -8.66 -24.56 5.02
N CYS A 265 -8.65 -23.53 5.86
CA CYS A 265 -7.42 -22.98 6.44
C CYS A 265 -6.72 -23.97 7.38
N ARG A 266 -7.46 -24.86 8.06
CA ARG A 266 -6.88 -25.95 8.86
C ARG A 266 -6.19 -26.99 7.98
N GLN A 267 -6.81 -27.34 6.85
CA GLN A 267 -6.22 -28.28 5.88
C GLN A 267 -5.05 -27.67 5.09
N TYR A 268 -5.16 -26.37 4.78
CA TYR A 268 -4.18 -25.60 4.01
C TYR A 268 -3.75 -24.37 4.82
N PRO A 269 -2.82 -24.54 5.78
CA PRO A 269 -2.43 -23.49 6.71
C PRO A 269 -1.96 -22.21 6.04
N MET A 270 -2.45 -21.09 6.57
CA MET A 270 -2.05 -19.74 6.17
C MET A 270 -1.94 -18.84 7.40
N SER A 271 -1.30 -17.68 7.26
CA SER A 271 -1.03 -16.85 8.43
C SER A 271 -2.32 -16.29 9.05
N PRO A 272 -2.45 -16.24 10.40
CA PRO A 272 -3.64 -15.71 11.07
C PRO A 272 -4.02 -14.29 10.64
N GLN A 273 -3.03 -13.44 10.30
CA GLN A 273 -3.31 -12.08 9.80
C GLN A 273 -4.09 -12.10 8.48
N LYS A 274 -3.77 -13.03 7.58
CA LYS A 274 -4.47 -13.17 6.31
C LYS A 274 -5.86 -13.77 6.50
N ILE A 275 -6.00 -14.80 7.34
CA ILE A 275 -7.33 -15.38 7.68
C ILE A 275 -8.27 -14.29 8.16
N ARG A 276 -7.80 -13.45 9.10
CA ARG A 276 -8.55 -12.28 9.57
C ARG A 276 -8.95 -11.34 8.46
N LEU A 277 -8.07 -11.05 7.51
CA LEU A 277 -8.37 -10.14 6.40
C LEU A 277 -9.54 -10.66 5.54
N TYR A 278 -9.56 -11.96 5.24
CA TYR A 278 -10.66 -12.59 4.50
C TYR A 278 -11.97 -12.57 5.29
N ILE A 279 -11.92 -12.94 6.58
CA ILE A 279 -13.08 -12.85 7.46
C ILE A 279 -13.60 -11.41 7.54
N TYR A 280 -12.73 -10.41 7.71
CA TYR A 280 -13.15 -9.01 7.71
C TYR A 280 -13.79 -8.57 6.39
N ALA A 281 -13.28 -9.04 5.25
CA ALA A 281 -13.88 -8.73 3.96
C ALA A 281 -15.28 -9.34 3.82
N LEU A 282 -15.42 -10.62 4.19
CA LEU A 282 -16.69 -11.34 4.17
C LEU A 282 -17.74 -10.67 5.07
N TRP A 283 -17.33 -10.29 6.29
CA TRP A 283 -18.21 -9.69 7.30
C TRP A 283 -18.33 -8.17 7.22
N ASN A 284 -17.72 -7.53 6.21
CA ASN A 284 -17.59 -6.07 6.14
C ASN A 284 -18.93 -5.35 6.26
N ASN A 285 -19.96 -5.88 5.59
CA ASN A 285 -21.28 -5.24 5.58
C ASN A 285 -21.97 -5.39 6.93
N TYR A 286 -21.91 -6.58 7.53
CA TYR A 286 -22.44 -6.80 8.87
C TYR A 286 -21.73 -5.88 9.88
N ILE A 287 -20.40 -5.93 9.96
CA ILE A 287 -19.61 -5.15 10.95
C ILE A 287 -19.82 -3.64 10.83
N ASN A 288 -19.97 -3.10 9.62
CA ASN A 288 -19.98 -1.64 9.42
C ASN A 288 -21.37 -1.03 9.18
N LYS A 289 -22.42 -1.84 8.95
CA LYS A 289 -23.77 -1.33 8.66
C LYS A 289 -24.83 -1.73 9.68
N THR A 290 -24.48 -2.57 10.65
CA THR A 290 -25.38 -2.89 11.76
C THR A 290 -25.08 -2.03 12.97
N ASP A 291 -26.13 -1.75 13.75
CA ASP A 291 -26.02 -1.20 15.11
C ASP A 291 -25.95 -2.32 16.16
N ASP A 292 -25.88 -3.58 15.73
CA ASP A 292 -25.75 -4.76 16.58
C ASP A 292 -24.41 -4.75 17.35
N GLU A 293 -24.53 -4.69 18.68
CA GLU A 293 -23.41 -4.68 19.62
C GLU A 293 -22.52 -5.93 19.46
N ALA A 294 -23.09 -7.08 19.09
CA ALA A 294 -22.35 -8.29 18.80
C ALA A 294 -21.39 -8.13 17.61
N ALA A 295 -21.82 -7.43 16.56
CA ALA A 295 -20.99 -7.15 15.39
C ALA A 295 -19.86 -6.15 15.69
N ILE A 296 -20.13 -5.15 16.53
CA ILE A 296 -19.13 -4.19 17.00
C ILE A 296 -18.09 -4.91 17.86
N ASN A 297 -18.52 -5.82 18.72
CA ASN A 297 -17.63 -6.64 19.55
C ASN A 297 -16.82 -7.62 18.70
N LEU A 298 -17.39 -8.21 17.64
CA LEU A 298 -16.63 -9.05 16.70
C LEU A 298 -15.43 -8.31 16.11
N LYS A 299 -15.61 -7.05 15.71
CA LYS A 299 -14.51 -6.25 15.15
C LYS A 299 -13.35 -6.15 16.14
N LYS A 300 -13.65 -5.97 17.42
CA LYS A 300 -12.65 -5.92 18.50
C LYS A 300 -12.02 -7.29 18.76
N GLU A 301 -12.83 -8.36 18.82
CA GLU A 301 -12.33 -9.72 19.06
C GLU A 301 -11.42 -10.19 17.92
N LEU A 302 -11.84 -10.05 16.66
CA LEU A 302 -11.00 -10.37 15.50
C LEU A 302 -9.73 -9.51 15.46
N HIS A 303 -9.75 -8.28 15.98
CA HIS A 303 -8.57 -7.42 16.00
C HIS A 303 -7.47 -7.97 16.91
N HIS A 304 -7.87 -8.60 18.02
CA HIS A 304 -6.98 -9.20 19.02
C HIS A 304 -6.77 -10.71 18.82
N ALA A 305 -7.45 -11.34 17.86
CA ALA A 305 -7.24 -12.74 17.50
C ALA A 305 -5.92 -12.90 16.73
N TRP A 306 -4.84 -13.30 17.42
CA TRP A 306 -3.51 -13.46 16.80
C TRP A 306 -3.20 -14.89 16.35
N THR A 307 -4.03 -15.86 16.73
CA THR A 307 -3.89 -17.29 16.40
C THR A 307 -5.09 -17.80 15.62
N TYR A 308 -4.93 -18.94 14.95
CA TYR A 308 -6.03 -19.61 14.24
C TYR A 308 -7.17 -19.96 15.21
N GLU A 309 -6.83 -20.52 16.38
CA GLU A 309 -7.78 -20.93 17.41
C GLU A 309 -8.56 -19.73 17.96
N ALA A 310 -7.91 -18.58 18.15
CA ALA A 310 -8.59 -17.36 18.58
C ALA A 310 -9.57 -16.83 17.53
N ILE A 311 -9.26 -16.98 16.23
CA ILE A 311 -10.16 -16.59 15.14
C ILE A 311 -11.37 -17.54 15.11
N VAL A 312 -11.14 -18.86 15.22
CA VAL A 312 -12.22 -19.85 15.30
C VAL A 312 -13.14 -19.56 16.48
N ALA A 313 -12.58 -19.31 17.67
CA ALA A 313 -13.35 -19.00 18.87
C ALA A 313 -14.20 -17.73 18.71
N ALA A 314 -13.66 -16.68 18.07
CA ALA A 314 -14.40 -15.45 17.79
C ALA A 314 -15.59 -15.69 16.84
N ILE A 315 -15.43 -16.55 15.82
CA ILE A 315 -16.50 -16.87 14.87
C ILE A 315 -17.55 -17.80 15.50
N GLU A 316 -17.16 -18.78 16.30
CA GLU A 316 -18.08 -19.70 16.99
C GLU A 316 -19.00 -18.97 17.99
N LYS A 317 -18.46 -18.01 18.75
CA LYS A 317 -19.26 -17.18 19.66
C LYS A 317 -20.39 -16.41 18.98
N LEU A 318 -20.23 -16.10 17.69
CA LEU A 318 -21.24 -15.36 16.94
C LEU A 318 -22.34 -16.22 16.36
N LYS A 319 -22.17 -17.55 16.34
CA LYS A 319 -23.20 -18.46 15.83
C LYS A 319 -24.54 -18.21 16.51
N GLU A 320 -24.54 -18.14 17.84
CA GLU A 320 -25.74 -17.93 18.65
C GLU A 320 -26.38 -16.56 18.40
N ASN A 321 -25.57 -15.53 18.18
CA ASN A 321 -26.07 -14.18 17.86
C ASN A 321 -26.69 -14.13 16.46
N LEU A 322 -26.05 -14.76 15.47
CA LEU A 322 -26.58 -14.83 14.11
C LEU A 322 -27.88 -15.62 14.03
N ILE A 323 -28.02 -16.72 14.77
CA ILE A 323 -29.29 -17.47 14.86
C ILE A 323 -30.40 -16.57 15.40
N LYS A 324 -30.14 -15.80 16.48
CA LYS A 324 -31.11 -14.84 17.03
C LYS A 324 -31.50 -13.76 16.02
N VAL A 325 -30.52 -13.22 15.30
CA VAL A 325 -30.77 -12.21 14.25
C VAL A 325 -31.61 -12.82 13.12
N GLU A 326 -31.29 -14.03 12.66
CA GLU A 326 -32.03 -14.76 11.63
C GLU A 326 -33.49 -15.01 12.04
N GLU A 327 -33.74 -15.47 13.27
CA GLU A 327 -35.09 -15.68 13.82
C GLU A 327 -35.89 -14.37 13.94
N SER A 328 -35.23 -13.28 14.33
CA SER A 328 -35.85 -11.95 14.47
C SER A 328 -36.19 -11.29 13.13
N GLU A 329 -35.40 -11.52 12.08
CA GLU A 329 -35.68 -10.99 10.74
C GLU A 329 -36.68 -11.86 9.98
N SER A 330 -36.69 -13.18 10.23
CA SER A 330 -37.66 -14.12 9.64
C SER A 330 -39.08 -13.92 10.15
N SER A 331 -39.26 -13.34 11.34
CA SER A 331 -40.57 -13.05 11.94
C SER A 331 -41.17 -11.70 11.51
N ASN A 332 -40.41 -10.86 10.79
CA ASN A 332 -40.80 -9.52 10.33
C ASN A 332 -41.24 -9.48 8.86
N THR A 333 -41.62 -10.61 8.26
CA THR A 333 -41.98 -10.70 6.84
C THR A 333 -43.42 -10.25 6.55
N ASP A 334 -43.76 -9.01 6.90
CA ASP A 334 -44.92 -8.31 6.33
C ASP A 334 -44.43 -7.34 5.26
N GLY A 335 -44.45 -7.80 4.00
CA GLY A 335 -44.36 -6.95 2.81
C GLY A 335 -42.97 -6.79 2.18
N ALA A 336 -42.75 -7.48 1.06
CA ALA A 336 -41.94 -7.09 -0.11
C ALA A 336 -40.71 -6.15 0.09
N SER A 337 -39.86 -6.40 1.08
CA SER A 337 -38.62 -5.64 1.28
C SER A 337 -37.49 -6.21 0.44
N VAL A 338 -37.01 -5.43 -0.54
CA VAL A 338 -35.89 -5.69 -1.46
C VAL A 338 -34.53 -5.57 -0.72
N SER A 339 -34.38 -6.20 0.45
CA SER A 339 -33.15 -6.10 1.25
C SER A 339 -32.54 -7.48 1.48
N ILE A 340 -31.21 -7.60 1.29
CA ILE A 340 -30.47 -8.81 1.62
C ILE A 340 -30.21 -8.76 3.11
N PRO A 341 -30.58 -9.80 3.88
CA PRO A 341 -30.30 -9.86 5.30
C PRO A 341 -28.80 -9.64 5.58
N VAL A 342 -28.47 -8.83 6.59
CA VAL A 342 -27.08 -8.40 6.84
C VAL A 342 -26.14 -9.54 7.22
N TRP A 343 -26.70 -10.67 7.68
CA TRP A 343 -26.00 -11.90 8.05
C TRP A 343 -25.75 -12.86 6.86
N ARG A 344 -26.17 -12.48 5.65
CA ARG A 344 -25.87 -13.20 4.41
C ARG A 344 -24.71 -12.54 3.67
N CYS A 345 -23.86 -13.33 3.02
CA CYS A 345 -22.73 -12.83 2.24
C CYS A 345 -23.22 -12.01 1.04
N HIS A 346 -22.89 -10.72 0.95
CA HIS A 346 -23.27 -9.86 -0.19
C HIS A 346 -22.34 -8.66 -0.31
N SER A 347 -22.25 -8.08 -1.50
CA SER A 347 -21.50 -6.82 -1.71
C SER A 347 -22.37 -5.59 -1.47
N ASP A 348 -21.75 -4.44 -1.17
CA ASP A 348 -22.44 -3.16 -0.99
C ASP A 348 -23.30 -2.74 -2.19
N THR A 349 -22.92 -3.20 -3.37
CA THR A 349 -23.55 -2.81 -4.63
C THR A 349 -24.56 -3.84 -5.11
N GLU A 350 -24.63 -5.02 -4.50
CA GLU A 350 -25.45 -6.14 -4.98
C GLU A 350 -26.94 -5.78 -5.07
N LEU A 351 -27.49 -5.15 -4.03
CA LEU A 351 -28.89 -4.70 -4.02
C LEU A 351 -29.22 -3.77 -5.20
N TYR A 352 -28.29 -2.86 -5.49
CA TYR A 352 -28.43 -1.93 -6.60
C TYR A 352 -28.34 -2.63 -7.96
N TYR A 353 -27.62 -3.74 -8.07
CA TYR A 353 -27.46 -4.50 -9.31
C TYR A 353 -28.52 -5.59 -9.51
N ARG A 354 -29.23 -6.04 -8.46
CA ARG A 354 -30.34 -7.00 -8.58
C ARG A 354 -31.53 -6.50 -9.38
N GLN A 355 -31.72 -5.19 -9.45
CA GLN A 355 -32.78 -4.58 -10.26
C GLN A 355 -32.45 -4.57 -11.76
N ILE A 356 -31.20 -4.83 -12.14
CA ILE A 356 -30.75 -4.83 -13.54
C ILE A 356 -30.99 -6.22 -14.12
N LYS A 357 -31.91 -6.32 -15.08
CA LYS A 357 -32.20 -7.57 -15.79
C LYS A 357 -31.88 -7.48 -17.27
N THR A 358 -31.86 -6.27 -17.81
CA THR A 358 -31.68 -6.01 -19.25
C THR A 358 -30.62 -4.94 -19.48
N ILE A 359 -30.14 -4.83 -20.73
CA ILE A 359 -29.25 -3.74 -21.14
C ILE A 359 -29.96 -2.39 -21.05
N ASP A 360 -31.28 -2.34 -21.27
CA ASP A 360 -32.03 -1.10 -21.16
C ASP A 360 -32.14 -0.64 -19.70
N ASP A 361 -32.25 -1.56 -18.74
CA ASP A 361 -32.13 -1.21 -17.32
C ASP A 361 -30.76 -0.56 -17.05
N LEU A 362 -29.68 -1.15 -17.57
CA LEU A 362 -28.31 -0.63 -17.41
C LEU A 362 -28.11 0.73 -18.11
N ARG A 363 -28.76 0.98 -19.25
CA ARG A 363 -28.75 2.29 -19.95
C ARG A 363 -29.50 3.36 -19.17
N ASN A 364 -30.65 3.00 -18.62
CA ASN A 364 -31.54 3.89 -17.89
C ASN A 364 -31.12 4.08 -16.43
N LEU A 365 -30.05 3.39 -16.02
CA LEU A 365 -29.50 3.47 -14.68
C LEU A 365 -28.94 4.87 -14.39
N THR A 366 -29.66 5.64 -13.58
CA THR A 366 -29.15 6.90 -13.04
C THR A 366 -28.18 6.60 -11.88
N SER A 367 -27.11 7.40 -11.79
CA SER A 367 -26.10 7.37 -10.71
C SER A 367 -26.72 7.15 -9.32
N PRO A 368 -26.05 6.50 -8.36
CA PRO A 368 -26.72 5.88 -7.22
C PRO A 368 -27.59 6.85 -6.42
N LEU A 369 -28.80 6.36 -6.11
CA LEU A 369 -29.56 6.69 -4.93
C LEU A 369 -28.61 6.71 -3.72
N THR A 370 -28.42 7.88 -3.12
CA THR A 370 -28.48 7.98 -1.67
C THR A 370 -29.88 7.48 -1.28
N SER A 371 -30.05 6.19 -1.00
CA SER A 371 -31.32 5.70 -0.51
C SER A 371 -31.58 6.27 0.89
N THR A 372 -32.81 6.79 1.04
CA THR A 372 -33.56 6.91 2.29
C THR A 372 -32.89 7.67 3.46
N MET A 373 -33.02 8.99 3.46
CA MET A 373 -32.99 9.77 4.70
C MET A 373 -34.08 10.87 4.64
N SER A 374 -35.10 10.70 5.48
CA SER A 374 -35.96 11.79 5.94
C SER A 374 -35.07 12.89 6.53
N GLY A 375 -35.23 14.11 6.05
CA GLY A 375 -34.37 15.23 6.45
C GLY A 375 -34.63 16.45 5.58
N THR A 376 -34.70 17.62 6.21
CA THR A 376 -35.12 18.86 5.55
C THR A 376 -34.13 19.27 4.44
N LYS A 377 -34.61 20.01 3.43
CA LYS A 377 -33.81 20.50 2.27
C LYS A 377 -32.46 21.13 2.67
N ARG A 378 -32.38 21.72 3.87
CA ARG A 378 -31.20 22.41 4.42
C ARG A 378 -30.10 21.45 4.90
N GLU A 379 -30.47 20.29 5.46
CA GLU A 379 -29.54 19.27 5.93
C GLU A 379 -28.91 18.48 4.79
N LYS A 380 -29.71 18.18 3.75
CA LYS A 380 -29.22 17.56 2.50
C LYS A 380 -28.14 18.41 1.83
N LYS A 381 -28.35 19.73 1.75
CA LYS A 381 -27.35 20.69 1.23
C LYS A 381 -26.05 20.71 2.05
N ARG A 382 -26.14 20.69 3.39
CA ARG A 382 -24.97 20.69 4.29
C ARG A 382 -24.13 19.41 4.15
N LYS A 383 -24.76 18.23 4.08
CA LYS A 383 -24.04 16.95 3.92
C LYS A 383 -23.39 16.83 2.53
N GLN A 384 -24.08 17.26 1.47
CA GLN A 384 -23.55 17.26 0.11
C GLN A 384 -22.34 18.22 -0.05
N MET A 385 -22.37 19.36 0.64
CA MET A 385 -21.26 20.30 0.68
C MET A 385 -20.05 19.73 1.43
N LYS A 386 -20.26 19.01 2.54
CA LYS A 386 -19.19 18.29 3.27
C LYS A 386 -18.52 17.25 2.37
N ILE A 387 -19.29 16.41 1.67
CA ILE A 387 -18.74 15.39 0.74
C ILE A 387 -17.92 16.04 -0.38
N LYS A 388 -18.43 17.10 -1.02
CA LYS A 388 -17.69 17.87 -2.03
C LYS A 388 -16.37 18.43 -1.47
N LEU A 389 -16.38 18.94 -0.23
CA LEU A 389 -15.19 19.48 0.42
C LEU A 389 -14.14 18.38 0.68
N THR A 390 -14.57 17.21 1.12
CA THR A 390 -13.69 16.06 1.38
C THR A 390 -13.05 15.56 0.08
N PHE A 391 -13.85 15.45 -0.99
CA PHE A 391 -13.38 15.02 -2.31
C PHE A 391 -12.38 16.02 -2.92
N LYS A 392 -12.63 17.33 -2.77
CA LYS A 392 -11.71 18.38 -3.21
C LYS A 392 -10.38 18.34 -2.45
N LYS A 393 -10.41 18.12 -1.13
CA LYS A 393 -9.20 17.94 -0.30
C LYS A 393 -8.40 16.69 -0.71
N GLN A 394 -9.09 15.62 -1.12
CA GLN A 394 -8.44 14.39 -1.59
C GLN A 394 -7.75 14.60 -2.94
N GLN A 395 -8.40 15.27 -3.90
CA GLN A 395 -7.79 15.65 -5.18
C GLN A 395 -6.59 16.60 -5.02
N GLU A 396 -6.66 17.56 -4.10
CA GLU A 396 -5.53 18.48 -3.83
C GLU A 396 -4.33 17.74 -3.22
N ARG A 397 -4.56 16.76 -2.34
CA ARG A 397 -3.52 15.88 -1.81
C ARG A 397 -2.88 15.03 -2.92
N GLU A 398 -3.68 14.53 -3.86
CA GLU A 398 -3.19 13.78 -5.01
C GLU A 398 -2.39 14.65 -5.99
N LYS A 399 -2.85 15.86 -6.31
CA LYS A 399 -2.09 16.82 -7.13
C LYS A 399 -0.76 17.22 -6.48
N LYS A 400 -0.71 17.38 -5.15
CA LYS A 400 0.54 17.63 -4.41
C LYS A 400 1.48 16.42 -4.41
N LYS A 401 0.95 15.19 -4.37
CA LYS A 401 1.74 13.96 -4.56
C LYS A 401 2.30 13.87 -5.99
N LEU A 402 1.51 14.27 -7.00
CA LEU A 402 1.93 14.29 -8.40
C LEU A 402 3.06 15.30 -8.66
N LYS A 403 2.95 16.51 -8.10
CA LYS A 403 4.02 17.53 -8.20
C LYS A 403 5.33 17.15 -7.50
N LYS A 404 5.29 16.28 -6.48
CA LYS A 404 6.48 15.71 -5.84
C LYS A 404 7.13 14.58 -6.64
N LEU A 405 6.43 14.04 -7.65
CA LEU A 405 6.86 12.90 -8.45
C LEU A 405 7.52 13.30 -9.78
N ASP A 406 7.51 14.60 -10.11
CA ASP A 406 8.00 15.19 -11.37
C ASP A 406 9.43 15.76 -11.26
N GLN A 407 10.15 15.49 -10.16
CA GLN A 407 11.59 15.76 -10.11
C GLN A 407 12.35 14.72 -10.94
N PRO A 408 13.36 15.10 -11.74
CA PRO A 408 14.01 14.16 -12.66
C PRO A 408 14.72 13.04 -11.88
N LEU A 409 14.34 11.80 -12.18
CA LEU A 409 15.01 10.59 -11.71
C LEU A 409 16.41 10.52 -12.32
N ARG A 410 17.40 10.97 -11.56
CA ARG A 410 18.79 10.55 -11.77
C ARG A 410 18.87 9.04 -11.51
N GLU A 411 19.45 8.34 -12.49
CA GLU A 411 20.11 7.03 -12.48
C GLU A 411 19.82 6.12 -11.27
N ILE A 412 19.10 5.01 -11.51
CA ILE A 412 18.90 3.94 -10.52
C ILE A 412 19.70 2.72 -10.98
N THR A 413 20.78 2.44 -10.27
CA THR A 413 21.53 1.19 -10.21
C THR A 413 20.79 0.13 -9.39
N ASP A 414 21.21 -1.13 -9.55
CA ASP A 414 20.71 -2.35 -8.89
C ASP A 414 20.50 -2.21 -7.37
N ASP A 415 19.24 -2.34 -6.90
CA ASP A 415 18.80 -2.99 -5.64
C ASP A 415 17.36 -2.58 -5.28
N TYR A 416 16.37 -3.42 -5.60
CA TYR A 416 14.98 -3.19 -5.17
C TYR A 416 14.74 -3.75 -3.75
N ILE A 417 14.91 -2.90 -2.73
CA ILE A 417 14.65 -3.27 -1.33
C ILE A 417 13.14 -3.14 -1.00
N THR A 418 12.51 -4.25 -0.59
CA THR A 418 11.09 -4.30 -0.19
C THR A 418 10.78 -3.39 1.01
N LYS A 419 9.49 -3.07 1.25
CA LYS A 419 9.10 -2.27 2.44
C LYS A 419 9.48 -2.94 3.76
N ARG A 420 9.36 -4.28 3.85
CA ARG A 420 9.75 -5.05 5.04
C ARG A 420 11.27 -5.01 5.23
N GLN A 421 12.05 -5.21 4.17
CA GLN A 421 13.50 -5.08 4.23
C GLN A 421 13.93 -3.65 4.58
N ARG A 422 13.30 -2.61 4.02
CA ARG A 422 13.55 -1.22 4.42
C ARG A 422 13.26 -0.98 5.90
N HIS A 423 12.20 -1.60 6.44
CA HIS A 423 11.92 -1.52 7.87
C HIS A 423 12.99 -2.25 8.71
N ILE A 424 13.38 -3.46 8.32
CA ILE A 424 14.42 -4.25 9.00
C ILE A 424 15.77 -3.52 8.95
N LEU A 425 16.18 -3.03 7.78
CA LEU A 425 17.42 -2.27 7.59
C LEU A 425 17.39 -0.99 8.41
N ARG A 426 16.28 -0.25 8.40
CA ARG A 426 16.13 0.94 9.24
C ARG A 426 16.23 0.61 10.73
N ASP A 427 15.53 -0.42 11.19
CA ASP A 427 15.56 -0.85 12.59
C ASP A 427 16.97 -1.29 13.00
N GLY A 428 17.66 -2.05 12.15
CA GLY A 428 19.06 -2.46 12.35
C GLY A 428 20.03 -1.28 12.42
N ARG A 429 19.92 -0.29 11.52
CA ARG A 429 20.76 0.92 11.56
C ARG A 429 20.55 1.72 12.83
N LEU A 430 19.30 1.93 13.23
CA LEU A 430 18.99 2.67 14.46
C LEU A 430 19.48 1.94 15.72
N ARG A 431 19.36 0.61 15.78
CA ARG A 431 19.93 -0.17 16.90
C ARG A 431 21.46 -0.12 16.94
N THR A 432 22.11 -0.17 15.78
CA THR A 432 23.57 -0.02 15.67
C THR A 432 23.99 1.36 16.18
N ALA A 433 23.25 2.41 15.80
CA ALA A 433 23.48 3.76 16.31
C ALA A 433 23.33 3.84 17.83
N MET A 434 22.36 3.14 18.45
CA MET A 434 22.25 3.05 19.91
C MET A 434 23.43 2.36 20.60
N CYS A 435 24.28 1.64 19.88
CA CYS A 435 25.45 0.98 20.46
C CYS A 435 26.74 1.78 20.23
N SER A 436 26.91 2.37 19.04
CA SER A 436 28.19 2.97 18.64
C SER A 436 28.05 4.23 17.78
N GLY A 437 26.84 4.79 17.65
CA GLY A 437 26.60 6.00 16.88
C GLY A 437 27.13 7.25 17.58
N GLN A 438 27.32 8.33 16.82
CA GLN A 438 27.63 9.65 17.38
C GLN A 438 26.53 10.06 18.38
N ARG A 439 26.92 10.40 19.60
CA ARG A 439 26.00 10.69 20.70
C ARG A 439 25.51 12.14 20.67
N ILE A 440 24.20 12.32 20.87
CA ILE A 440 23.55 13.62 21.06
C ILE A 440 22.48 13.53 22.14
N VAL A 441 22.44 14.56 22.98
CA VAL A 441 21.50 14.70 24.08
C VAL A 441 20.55 15.84 23.75
N ILE A 442 19.24 15.59 23.87
CA ILE A 442 18.23 16.64 23.95
C ILE A 442 17.82 16.75 25.41
N ASP A 443 18.23 17.84 26.02
CA ASP A 443 18.07 18.06 27.45
C ASP A 443 16.72 18.74 27.74
N MET A 444 15.80 17.99 28.37
CA MET A 444 14.43 18.43 28.61
C MET A 444 14.26 19.18 29.94
N GLY A 445 15.32 19.39 30.73
CA GLY A 445 15.21 20.02 32.04
C GLY A 445 14.97 21.54 32.03
N LEU A 446 14.71 22.13 30.86
CA LEU A 446 14.29 23.54 30.70
C LEU A 446 12.82 23.65 30.26
N THR A 447 12.04 22.59 30.46
CA THR A 447 10.63 22.53 30.07
C THR A 447 9.69 23.18 31.09
N GLU A 448 10.11 23.31 32.35
CA GLU A 448 9.35 23.98 33.40
C GLU A 448 9.08 25.45 33.05
N GLY A 449 7.80 25.82 32.98
CA GLY A 449 7.34 27.17 32.64
C GLY A 449 7.04 27.41 31.16
N MET A 450 7.17 26.41 30.28
CA MET A 450 6.67 26.50 28.90
C MET A 450 5.14 26.48 28.86
N THR A 451 4.55 27.25 27.94
CA THR A 451 3.12 27.18 27.67
C THR A 451 2.75 25.90 26.93
N ASN A 452 1.47 25.49 26.99
CA ASN A 452 0.95 24.35 26.23
C ASN A 452 1.23 24.43 24.71
N LYS A 453 1.29 25.65 24.16
CA LYS A 453 1.65 25.89 22.75
C LYS A 453 3.12 25.59 22.47
N GLU A 454 4.01 25.97 23.39
CA GLU A 454 5.45 25.72 23.30
C GLU A 454 5.77 24.24 23.50
N ILE A 455 5.13 23.57 24.46
CA ILE A 455 5.19 22.10 24.64
C ILE A 455 4.79 21.39 23.35
N SER A 456 3.67 21.80 22.73
CA SER A 456 3.21 21.21 21.47
C SER A 456 4.19 21.46 20.31
N LYS A 457 4.87 22.61 20.29
CA LYS A 457 5.92 22.91 19.30
C LYS A 457 7.16 22.07 19.54
N LEU A 458 7.60 21.89 20.78
CA LEU A 458 8.73 21.04 21.14
C LEU A 458 8.48 19.59 20.75
N CYS A 459 7.29 19.06 21.07
CA CYS A 459 6.85 17.73 20.65
C CYS A 459 6.91 17.53 19.12
N ASN A 460 6.49 18.54 18.34
CA ASN A 460 6.65 18.50 16.88
C ASN A 460 8.12 18.50 16.43
N GLN A 461 9.01 19.19 17.15
CA GLN A 461 10.45 19.20 16.84
C GLN A 461 11.08 17.85 17.16
N VAL A 462 10.73 17.22 18.28
CA VAL A 462 11.16 15.86 18.65
C VAL A 462 10.84 14.83 17.57
N GLY A 463 9.58 14.81 17.09
CA GLY A 463 9.18 13.86 16.05
C GLY A 463 9.89 14.09 14.71
N ARG A 464 10.18 15.36 14.36
CA ARG A 464 10.95 15.69 13.14
C ARG A 464 12.41 15.26 13.26
N LEU A 465 13.03 15.53 14.41
CA LEU A 465 14.39 15.13 14.72
C LEU A 465 14.56 13.62 14.58
N TYR A 466 13.69 12.83 15.23
CA TYR A 466 13.71 11.37 15.10
C TYR A 466 13.41 10.89 13.68
N GLY A 467 12.51 11.58 12.98
CA GLY A 467 12.20 11.32 11.56
C GLY A 467 13.42 11.49 10.65
N SER A 468 14.22 12.54 10.86
CA SER A 468 15.50 12.76 10.18
C SER A 468 16.51 11.66 10.50
N ASN A 469 16.58 11.23 11.76
CA ASN A 469 17.45 10.13 12.16
C ASN A 469 17.07 8.80 11.49
N CYS A 470 15.76 8.53 11.33
CA CYS A 470 15.26 7.33 10.65
C CYS A 470 15.63 7.22 9.17
N ILE A 471 15.85 8.34 8.49
CA ILE A 471 16.22 8.39 7.07
C ILE A 471 17.72 8.50 6.85
N ALA A 472 18.49 8.77 7.90
CA ALA A 472 19.94 8.85 7.85
C ALA A 472 20.55 7.52 7.40
N GLU A 473 21.64 7.64 6.65
CA GLU A 473 22.53 6.53 6.32
C GLU A 473 23.31 6.09 7.56
N ASP A 474 23.86 7.05 8.30
CA ASP A 474 24.51 6.87 9.60
C ASP A 474 23.75 7.63 10.70
N PRO A 475 22.75 7.00 11.34
CA PRO A 475 21.99 7.63 12.41
C PRO A 475 22.86 7.91 13.64
N TRP A 476 22.48 8.94 14.39
CA TRP A 476 23.09 9.28 15.67
C TRP A 476 22.35 8.60 16.83
N HIS A 477 23.06 8.38 17.93
CA HIS A 477 22.49 7.91 19.17
C HIS A 477 21.84 9.08 19.91
N ILE A 478 20.52 9.07 20.03
CA ILE A 478 19.76 10.15 20.67
C ILE A 478 19.41 9.76 22.11
N TYR A 479 19.71 10.67 23.03
CA TYR A 479 19.31 10.63 24.44
C TYR A 479 18.33 11.76 24.73
N PHE A 480 17.23 11.47 25.42
CA PHE A 480 16.39 12.47 26.09
C PHE A 480 16.63 12.37 27.59
N THR A 481 17.25 13.41 28.15
CA THR A 481 17.63 13.49 29.56
C THR A 481 16.67 14.40 30.31
N ARG A 482 16.55 14.18 31.63
CA ARG A 482 15.56 14.85 32.49
C ARG A 482 14.15 14.76 31.88
N PHE A 483 13.83 13.56 31.39
CA PHE A 483 12.60 13.25 30.67
C PHE A 483 12.08 11.87 31.08
N GLY A 484 10.90 11.83 31.70
CA GLY A 484 10.27 10.63 32.24
C GLY A 484 8.79 10.53 31.86
N GLN A 485 8.18 9.39 32.17
CA GLN A 485 6.78 9.10 31.79
C GLN A 485 5.75 10.01 32.49
N GLU A 486 6.13 10.56 33.64
CA GLU A 486 5.32 11.46 34.45
C GLU A 486 5.29 12.89 33.90
N ASP A 487 6.18 13.24 32.96
CA ASP A 487 6.24 14.59 32.40
C ASP A 487 5.09 14.86 31.43
N GLU A 488 4.50 16.06 31.49
CA GLU A 488 3.45 16.48 30.56
C GLU A 488 3.93 16.42 29.10
N LEU A 489 5.20 16.76 28.85
CA LEU A 489 5.80 16.67 27.53
C LEU A 489 5.86 15.22 27.02
N TYR A 490 6.10 14.25 27.90
CA TYR A 490 6.14 12.83 27.53
C TYR A 490 4.76 12.32 27.13
N GLN A 491 3.74 12.64 27.93
CA GLN A 491 2.34 12.32 27.63
C GLN A 491 1.91 12.96 26.30
N ARG A 492 2.30 14.21 26.06
CA ARG A 492 2.00 14.88 24.79
C ARG A 492 2.72 14.22 23.61
N CYS A 493 3.95 13.74 23.78
CA CYS A 493 4.69 13.04 22.75
C CYS A 493 4.03 11.70 22.37
N THR A 494 3.53 10.94 23.35
CA THR A 494 2.83 9.66 23.08
C THR A 494 1.49 9.87 22.38
N GLU A 495 0.78 10.96 22.69
CA GLU A 495 -0.46 11.35 21.99
C GLU A 495 -0.22 11.81 20.55
N PHE A 496 0.78 12.66 20.32
CA PHE A 496 1.06 13.23 19.00
C PHE A 496 1.75 12.25 18.05
N HIS A 497 2.60 11.37 18.56
CA HIS A 497 3.39 10.43 17.77
C HIS A 497 3.01 9.00 18.13
N HIS A 498 2.08 8.42 17.36
CA HIS A 498 1.70 7.01 17.52
C HIS A 498 2.93 6.09 17.50
N GLY A 499 3.17 5.39 18.61
CA GLY A 499 4.33 4.53 18.78
C GLY A 499 5.61 5.25 19.22
N PHE A 500 5.53 6.43 19.85
CA PHE A 500 6.66 7.14 20.45
C PHE A 500 7.52 6.24 21.34
N GLN A 501 6.89 5.38 22.15
CA GLN A 501 7.57 4.40 23.00
C GLN A 501 8.42 3.38 22.23
N ASN A 502 8.18 3.22 20.93
CA ASN A 502 8.96 2.31 20.07
C ASN A 502 10.17 2.99 19.41
N TYR A 503 10.40 4.29 19.67
CA TYR A 503 11.55 5.02 19.16
C TYR A 503 12.84 4.36 19.66
N LYS A 504 13.85 4.30 18.80
CA LYS A 504 15.17 3.73 19.10
C LYS A 504 16.06 4.84 19.64
N ILE A 505 15.76 5.25 20.87
CA ILE A 505 16.40 6.34 21.63
C ILE A 505 16.47 5.94 23.10
N ASP A 506 17.38 6.54 23.85
CA ASP A 506 17.41 6.40 25.31
C ASP A 506 16.65 7.55 25.96
N VAL A 507 15.82 7.22 26.95
CA VAL A 507 15.02 8.19 27.72
C VAL A 507 15.32 7.96 29.20
N THR A 508 15.74 9.01 29.90
CA THR A 508 16.10 8.94 31.33
C THR A 508 15.74 10.24 32.05
N THR A 509 15.43 10.12 33.33
CA THR A 509 15.23 11.24 34.25
C THR A 509 16.56 11.85 34.73
N GLU A 510 17.67 11.16 34.52
CA GLU A 510 19.03 11.63 34.86
C GLU A 510 19.44 12.81 33.97
N SER A 511 20.34 13.62 34.50
CA SER A 511 21.00 14.73 33.82
C SER A 511 22.16 14.24 32.94
N VAL A 512 22.60 15.08 32.01
CA VAL A 512 23.73 14.75 31.13
C VAL A 512 25.04 14.50 31.89
N LEU A 513 25.24 15.16 33.03
CA LEU A 513 26.43 15.02 33.88
C LEU A 513 26.47 13.70 34.64
N GLU A 514 25.31 13.08 34.87
CA GLU A 514 25.22 11.76 35.52
C GLU A 514 25.50 10.63 34.52
N LEU A 515 25.25 10.87 33.22
CA LEU A 515 25.41 9.89 32.15
C LEU A 515 26.79 9.88 31.51
N PHE A 516 27.45 11.04 31.43
CA PHE A 516 28.70 11.20 30.69
C PHE A 516 29.73 12.00 31.48
N PRO A 517 31.03 11.68 31.34
CA PRO A 517 32.10 12.49 31.92
C PRO A 517 32.06 13.94 31.42
N PRO A 518 32.28 14.96 32.28
CA PRO A 518 32.25 16.37 31.90
C PRO A 518 33.12 16.73 30.69
N GLU A 519 34.27 16.08 30.54
CA GLU A 519 35.20 16.28 29.44
C GLU A 519 34.65 15.79 28.09
N GLU A 520 33.69 14.86 28.06
CA GLU A 520 33.03 14.40 26.84
C GLU A 520 31.92 15.36 26.40
N ILE A 521 31.38 16.17 27.31
CA ILE A 521 30.17 16.96 27.08
C ILE A 521 30.48 18.28 26.36
N VAL A 522 29.72 18.56 25.30
CA VAL A 522 29.77 19.82 24.56
C VAL A 522 28.37 20.41 24.42
N VAL A 523 28.08 21.47 25.18
CA VAL A 523 26.78 22.15 25.12
C VAL A 523 26.71 23.12 23.95
N MET A 524 25.69 22.95 23.10
CA MET A 524 25.47 23.85 21.97
C MET A 524 24.65 25.05 22.38
N SER A 525 25.19 26.24 22.13
CA SER A 525 24.49 27.50 22.35
C SER A 525 24.85 28.49 21.25
N PRO A 526 23.88 29.18 20.64
CA PRO A 526 24.16 30.22 19.64
C PRO A 526 24.98 31.39 20.21
N ASP A 527 25.00 31.56 21.54
CA ASP A 527 25.74 32.60 22.24
C ASP A 527 27.20 32.19 22.59
N SER A 528 27.63 30.96 22.30
CA SER A 528 29.00 30.51 22.58
C SER A 528 30.03 31.24 21.70
N LYS A 529 31.20 31.54 22.28
CA LYS A 529 32.33 32.11 21.55
C LYS A 529 33.06 31.07 20.69
N ASN A 530 32.93 29.79 21.02
CA ASN A 530 33.63 28.71 20.34
C ASN A 530 32.83 28.24 19.13
N VAL A 531 33.50 28.18 17.98
CA VAL A 531 32.87 27.78 16.72
C VAL A 531 33.05 26.27 16.52
N LEU A 532 31.97 25.55 16.28
CA LEU A 532 32.03 24.14 15.91
C LEU A 532 32.60 24.02 14.49
N ARG A 533 33.85 23.58 14.37
CA ARG A 533 34.55 23.41 13.08
C ARG A 533 34.48 21.98 12.56
N LYS A 534 34.54 21.00 13.46
CA LYS A 534 34.48 19.56 13.18
C LYS A 534 33.63 18.87 14.24
N ILE A 535 33.05 17.74 13.88
CA ILE A 535 32.36 16.85 14.81
C ILE A 535 33.40 15.85 15.35
N ASP A 536 33.44 15.70 16.67
CA ASP A 536 34.35 14.80 17.38
C ASP A 536 33.55 13.61 17.92
N SER A 537 33.86 12.41 17.43
CA SER A 537 33.20 11.16 17.80
C SER A 537 33.34 10.79 19.28
N SER A 538 34.35 11.33 19.96
CA SER A 538 34.53 11.11 21.40
C SER A 538 33.62 12.01 22.25
N LYS A 539 32.98 13.03 21.67
CA LYS A 539 32.17 14.01 22.40
C LYS A 539 30.68 13.67 22.34
N VAL A 540 29.95 14.20 23.31
CA VAL A 540 28.49 14.17 23.39
C VAL A 540 27.97 15.59 23.23
N TYR A 541 27.23 15.84 22.15
CA TYR A 541 26.66 17.16 21.88
C TYR A 541 25.33 17.33 22.57
N VAL A 542 25.12 18.45 23.27
CA VAL A 542 23.90 18.70 24.06
C VAL A 542 23.10 19.86 23.47
N LEU A 543 21.82 19.63 23.18
CA LEU A 543 20.85 20.65 22.77
C LEU A 543 19.82 20.86 23.88
N GLY A 544 19.51 22.10 24.23
CA GLY A 544 18.42 22.40 25.15
C GLY A 544 17.05 22.20 24.48
N GLY A 545 16.21 21.33 25.05
CA GLY A 545 14.83 21.10 24.66
C GLY A 545 13.89 22.24 25.08
N ILE A 546 14.10 23.43 24.52
CA ILE A 546 13.33 24.64 24.86
C ILE A 546 12.70 25.27 23.61
N VAL A 547 11.47 25.78 23.76
CA VAL A 547 10.79 26.61 22.76
C VAL A 547 10.32 27.87 23.45
N ASP A 548 10.97 28.98 23.17
CA ASP A 548 10.66 30.29 23.76
C ASP A 548 10.22 31.25 22.65
N GLU A 549 8.97 31.71 22.70
CA GLU A 549 8.50 32.78 21.81
C GLU A 549 9.17 34.15 22.12
N SER A 550 9.73 34.30 23.34
CA SER A 550 10.43 35.48 23.83
C SER A 550 11.93 35.21 24.05
N ILE A 551 12.74 35.17 23.00
CA ILE A 551 14.19 34.83 23.02
C ILE A 551 14.91 35.22 24.35
N ARG A 552 14.97 34.31 25.32
CA ARG A 552 15.81 34.46 26.51
C ARG A 552 17.24 34.07 26.15
N LYS A 553 18.04 35.07 25.79
CA LYS A 553 19.46 34.87 25.45
C LYS A 553 20.22 34.28 26.64
N ARG A 554 21.24 33.47 26.35
CA ARG A 554 22.25 32.93 27.30
C ARG A 554 21.85 31.80 28.25
N ILE A 555 20.65 31.23 28.20
CA ILE A 555 20.26 30.13 29.13
C ILE A 555 21.17 28.90 28.97
N SER A 556 21.29 28.34 27.76
CA SER A 556 22.13 27.16 27.52
C SER A 556 23.63 27.45 27.71
N LEU A 557 24.06 28.71 27.49
CA LEU A 557 25.43 29.14 27.75
C LEU A 557 25.73 29.20 29.26
N HIS A 558 24.79 29.73 30.04
CA HIS A 558 24.91 29.81 31.49
C HIS A 558 24.91 28.40 32.11
N TYR A 559 24.04 27.50 31.62
CA TYR A 559 24.07 26.10 32.00
C TYR A 559 25.43 25.44 31.73
N GLY A 560 25.98 25.59 30.52
CA GLY A 560 27.32 25.05 30.20
C GLY A 560 28.44 25.63 31.07
N MET A 561 28.39 26.94 31.36
CA MET A 561 29.36 27.60 32.25
C MET A 561 29.24 27.16 33.71
N GLN A 562 28.02 26.97 34.20
CA GLN A 562 27.75 26.50 35.57
C GLN A 562 28.16 25.05 35.77
N CYS A 563 28.03 24.24 34.73
CA CYS A 563 28.42 22.83 34.74
C CYS A 563 29.91 22.62 34.39
N GLU A 564 30.67 23.69 34.14
CA GLU A 564 32.10 23.64 33.75
C GLU A 564 32.40 22.77 32.50
N VAL A 565 31.44 22.64 31.59
CA VAL A 565 31.57 21.85 30.35
C VAL A 565 31.90 22.72 29.15
N ALA A 566 32.47 22.11 28.11
CA ALA A 566 32.75 22.81 26.87
C ALA A 566 31.45 23.32 26.22
N THR A 567 31.52 24.49 25.58
CA THR A 567 30.39 25.03 24.80
C THR A 567 30.80 25.34 23.38
N CYS A 568 29.88 25.25 22.43
CA CYS A 568 30.11 25.67 21.04
C CYS A 568 28.85 26.22 20.36
N ARG A 569 29.03 26.90 19.21
CA ARG A 569 27.96 27.35 18.31
C ARG A 569 28.18 26.88 16.89
N LEU A 570 27.10 26.84 16.11
CA LEU A 570 27.18 26.62 14.66
C LEU A 570 27.94 27.77 13.97
N PRO A 571 28.68 27.49 12.87
CA PRO A 571 29.50 28.47 12.19
C PRO A 571 28.71 29.33 11.18
N ILE A 572 27.53 29.84 11.58
CA ILE A 572 26.63 30.58 10.67
C ILE A 572 27.32 31.85 10.14
N PRO A 573 27.88 32.76 10.99
CA PRO A 573 28.55 33.96 10.50
C PRO A 573 29.83 33.69 9.72
N GLU A 574 30.47 32.53 9.91
CA GLU A 574 31.69 32.16 9.21
C GLU A 574 31.39 31.83 7.74
N TYR A 575 30.34 31.05 7.48
CA TYR A 575 30.02 30.51 6.15
C TYR A 575 28.84 31.17 5.44
N MET A 576 27.99 31.91 6.16
CA MET A 576 26.79 32.56 5.61
C MET A 576 26.86 34.09 5.72
N MET A 577 26.23 34.78 4.78
CA MET A 577 26.02 36.22 4.79
C MET A 577 24.52 36.56 4.79
N LYS A 578 24.20 37.81 5.12
CA LYS A 578 22.83 38.31 5.15
C LYS A 578 22.33 38.58 3.73
N ALA A 579 21.15 38.07 3.39
CA ALA A 579 20.42 38.44 2.19
C ALA A 579 19.81 39.86 2.33
N GLU A 580 19.08 40.32 1.31
CA GLU A 580 18.37 41.61 1.37
C GLU A 580 17.22 41.62 2.39
N LYS A 581 16.57 40.48 2.60
CA LYS A 581 15.43 40.33 3.51
C LYS A 581 15.63 39.12 4.42
N GLY A 582 15.38 39.31 5.72
CA GLY A 582 15.46 38.25 6.71
C GLY A 582 15.42 38.75 8.15
N THR A 583 15.17 37.84 9.09
CA THR A 583 15.29 38.13 10.53
C THR A 583 16.72 38.01 11.05
N TYR A 584 17.60 37.31 10.32
CA TYR A 584 19.00 37.04 10.63
C TYR A 584 19.26 36.44 12.02
N ASN A 585 18.22 35.88 12.66
CA ASN A 585 18.35 35.27 13.97
C ASN A 585 19.08 33.91 13.86
N GLN A 586 20.17 33.74 14.61
CA GLN A 586 20.99 32.53 14.64
C GLN A 586 20.41 31.42 15.54
N VAL A 587 19.40 31.72 16.36
CA VAL A 587 18.72 30.71 17.19
C VAL A 587 17.91 29.78 16.29
N LEU A 588 18.22 28.49 16.32
CA LEU A 588 17.56 27.43 15.55
C LEU A 588 16.81 26.48 16.49
N SER A 589 15.77 25.81 15.97
CA SER A 589 15.08 24.75 16.72
C SER A 589 15.93 23.48 16.82
N ILE A 590 15.67 22.62 17.80
CA ILE A 590 16.49 21.41 18.03
C ILE A 590 16.59 20.52 16.78
N ASN A 591 15.49 20.39 16.03
CA ASN A 591 15.48 19.58 14.81
C ASN A 591 16.31 20.23 13.69
N GLN A 592 16.36 21.57 13.62
CA GLN A 592 17.18 22.27 12.61
C GLN A 592 18.66 22.10 12.91
N VAL A 593 19.06 22.23 14.18
CA VAL A 593 20.45 21.99 14.60
C VAL A 593 20.82 20.53 14.31
N PHE A 594 19.95 19.59 14.67
CA PHE A 594 20.17 18.17 14.38
C PHE A 594 20.32 17.89 12.89
N ASP A 595 19.44 18.42 12.03
CA ASP A 595 19.52 18.25 10.58
C ASP A 595 20.86 18.77 10.03
N ILE A 596 21.36 19.90 10.54
CA ILE A 596 22.66 20.48 10.16
C ILE A 596 23.81 19.55 10.58
N LEU A 597 23.80 19.08 11.82
CA LEU A 597 24.87 18.21 12.34
C LEU A 597 24.92 16.87 11.61
N LEU A 598 23.75 16.26 11.40
CA LEU A 598 23.61 15.00 10.70
C LEU A 598 24.08 15.12 9.25
N HIS A 599 23.73 16.22 8.57
CA HIS A 599 24.19 16.48 7.21
C HIS A 599 25.71 16.76 7.16
N PHE A 600 26.24 17.54 8.10
CA PHE A 600 27.66 17.85 8.17
C PHE A 600 28.52 16.62 8.47
N ALA A 601 28.04 15.72 9.33
CA ALA A 601 28.70 14.44 9.59
C ALA A 601 28.87 13.61 8.31
N LYS A 602 27.91 13.72 7.39
CA LYS A 602 27.95 13.03 6.09
C LYS A 602 28.87 13.72 5.07
N THR A 603 28.78 15.05 4.94
CA THR A 603 29.41 15.76 3.81
C THR A 603 30.70 16.49 4.17
N GLY A 604 30.90 16.84 5.45
CA GLY A 604 32.00 17.70 5.88
C GLY A 604 31.90 19.15 5.36
N ASP A 605 30.79 19.55 4.73
CA ASP A 605 30.59 20.87 4.14
C ASP A 605 29.60 21.70 4.99
N TRP A 606 30.11 22.78 5.60
CA TRP A 606 29.30 23.69 6.40
C TRP A 606 28.33 24.54 5.58
N VAL A 607 28.68 24.94 4.36
CA VAL A 607 27.78 25.74 3.51
C VAL A 607 26.55 24.91 3.17
N GLU A 608 26.76 23.69 2.66
CA GLU A 608 25.67 22.79 2.28
C GLU A 608 24.80 22.44 3.49
N SER A 609 25.43 22.08 4.61
CA SER A 609 24.73 21.67 5.83
C SER A 609 23.90 22.80 6.43
N LEU A 610 24.42 24.03 6.45
CA LEU A 610 23.69 25.20 6.93
C LEU A 610 22.52 25.56 6.00
N GLN A 611 22.65 25.38 4.68
CA GLN A 611 21.55 25.59 3.73
C GLN A 611 20.39 24.61 3.92
N VAL A 612 20.69 23.37 4.30
CA VAL A 612 19.67 22.34 4.57
C VAL A 612 18.85 22.68 5.81
N GLY A 613 19.50 23.10 6.90
CA GLY A 613 18.81 23.30 8.18
C GLY A 613 18.31 24.71 8.47
N ILE A 614 18.86 25.77 7.87
CA ILE A 614 18.41 27.15 8.11
C ILE A 614 17.22 27.50 7.20
N PRO A 615 16.05 27.86 7.76
CA PRO A 615 14.91 28.31 6.95
C PRO A 615 15.22 29.56 6.13
N GLN A 616 14.83 29.56 4.85
CA GLN A 616 14.97 30.71 3.94
C GLN A 616 14.44 32.03 4.52
N ARG A 617 13.35 31.99 5.30
CA ARG A 617 12.77 33.18 5.97
C ARG A 617 13.73 33.89 6.93
N LYS A 618 14.81 33.26 7.37
CA LYS A 618 15.84 33.89 8.22
C LYS A 618 16.82 34.75 7.43
N GLY A 619 16.87 34.61 6.09
CA GLY A 619 17.67 35.46 5.20
C GLY A 619 19.19 35.23 5.29
N TRP A 620 19.63 34.01 5.58
CA TRP A 620 21.03 33.63 5.47
C TRP A 620 21.27 32.97 4.11
N ILE A 621 22.28 33.44 3.38
CA ILE A 621 22.72 32.89 2.09
C ILE A 621 24.22 32.55 2.16
N PRO A 622 24.71 31.59 1.37
CA PRO A 622 26.14 31.27 1.33
C PRO A 622 27.00 32.50 1.03
N LYS A 623 28.16 32.59 1.67
CA LYS A 623 29.21 33.49 1.19
C LYS A 623 29.76 32.94 -0.12
N ALA A 624 29.99 33.80 -1.10
CA ALA A 624 30.70 33.41 -2.31
C ALA A 624 32.08 32.84 -1.93
N THR A 625 32.35 31.59 -2.30
CA THR A 625 33.68 31.03 -2.21
C THR A 625 34.55 31.73 -3.24
N ASN A 626 35.47 32.59 -2.79
CA ASN A 626 36.64 32.88 -3.61
C ASN A 626 37.40 31.55 -3.72
N ASN A 627 37.23 30.85 -4.84
CA ASN A 627 38.20 29.84 -5.27
C ASN A 627 39.52 30.58 -5.47
N GLN A 628 40.36 30.63 -4.43
CA GLN A 628 41.77 30.91 -4.57
C GLN A 628 42.47 29.57 -4.82
N SER A 629 42.95 29.48 -6.07
CA SER A 629 44.17 28.80 -6.54
C SER A 629 45.14 28.33 -5.48
#